data_AF-A0A7S4HJ44-F1
#
_entry.id   AF-A0A7S4HJ44-F1
#
_cell.length_a   1.000
_cell.length_b   1.000
_cell.length_c   1.000
_cell.angle_alpha   90.00
_cell.angle_beta   90.00
_cell.angle_gamma   90.00
#
_symmetry.space_group_name_H-M   'P 1'
#
loop_
_entity.id
_entity.type
_entity.pdbx_description
1 polymer ?
#
loop_
_entity_poly.entity_id
_entity_poly.type
_entity_poly.pdbx_seq_one_letter_code
_entity_poly.pdbx_strand_id
1 'polypeptide(L)'
;GKLQLKSNFSVEAAPDGVLLGVPLHIRRGPMIEAKSCENLSFFGGGRIDSGGDHSDVYKLLELIDCDNIRFFNFSLYQSVHDWCFLCENCSNVELDHFELHGLKGRDGLDLVGCNNVSIHHSLILGSDDALALKANTTINSRRGQSYNSHNISVWNCELASKDDNAMQFGSETPGNFSNIRFWNINVSSAGKAGIGITSNDGGYISDVHYDNIRMKNVATPFWIKITNRTEPIGMIHDIYISNIKVSHVYGITSQRNMTSTLDGFNATHLVGPNIVFTNVSIEYLGGGSLCAVDIQPPNPDTDYRPRYLGPRPSYGFYIR
;
A
#
# COMPACT_ATOMS: atom_id res chain seq x y z
N GLY A 1 7.90 25.74 -5.50
CA GLY A 1 6.70 26.40 -4.95
C GLY A 1 5.53 25.44 -5.04
N LYS A 2 4.30 25.88 -4.75
CA LYS A 2 3.10 25.05 -4.97
C LYS A 2 2.62 25.18 -6.41
N LEU A 3 2.35 24.07 -7.08
CA LEU A 3 1.79 24.03 -8.44
C LEU A 3 0.38 23.44 -8.40
N GLN A 4 -0.56 24.13 -9.05
CA GLN A 4 -1.90 23.62 -9.27
C GLN A 4 -2.05 23.28 -10.75
N LEU A 5 -2.32 22.01 -11.04
CA LEU A 5 -2.55 21.53 -12.39
C LEU A 5 -3.99 21.83 -12.83
N LYS A 6 -4.18 21.80 -14.15
CA LYS A 6 -5.48 21.93 -14.82
C LYS A 6 -5.65 20.78 -15.79
N SER A 7 -6.86 20.55 -16.25
CA SER A 7 -7.13 19.55 -17.29
C SER A 7 -6.30 19.79 -18.54
N ASN A 8 -5.97 18.72 -19.26
CA ASN A 8 -5.11 18.72 -20.45
C ASN A 8 -3.68 19.19 -20.15
N PHE A 9 -3.23 18.97 -18.91
CA PHE A 9 -1.84 19.23 -18.55
C PHE A 9 -0.95 18.11 -19.06
N SER A 10 0.15 18.49 -19.69
CA SER A 10 1.19 17.56 -20.10
C SER A 10 2.55 18.17 -19.79
N VAL A 11 3.44 17.37 -19.21
CA VAL A 11 4.84 17.74 -19.03
C VAL A 11 5.75 16.67 -19.61
N GLU A 12 6.63 17.12 -20.49
CA GLU A 12 7.78 16.36 -20.95
C GLU A 12 9.03 16.91 -20.24
N ALA A 13 9.56 16.15 -19.30
CA ALA A 13 10.81 16.49 -18.63
C ALA A 13 11.93 15.63 -19.21
N ALA A 14 13.00 16.26 -19.70
CA ALA A 14 14.18 15.53 -20.19
C ALA A 14 14.75 14.56 -19.12
N PRO A 15 15.52 13.52 -19.50
CA PRO A 15 16.01 12.51 -18.55
C PRO A 15 16.79 13.05 -17.33
N ASP A 16 17.45 14.20 -17.47
CA ASP A 16 18.16 14.90 -16.40
C ASP A 16 17.37 16.10 -15.82
N GLY A 17 16.17 16.35 -16.35
CA GLY A 17 15.26 17.40 -15.94
C GLY A 17 14.69 17.15 -14.54
N VAL A 18 14.80 18.15 -13.67
CA VAL A 18 14.29 18.09 -12.30
C VAL A 18 13.36 19.27 -12.03
N LEU A 19 12.11 18.96 -11.71
CA LEU A 19 11.21 19.92 -11.06
C LEU A 19 11.48 19.88 -9.55
N LEU A 20 12.31 20.81 -9.08
CA LEU A 20 12.78 20.84 -7.69
C LEU A 20 11.85 21.63 -6.77
N GLY A 21 11.44 20.98 -5.68
CA GLY A 21 10.75 21.60 -4.56
C GLY A 21 11.65 22.60 -3.84
N VAL A 22 11.08 23.75 -3.49
CA VAL A 22 11.72 24.73 -2.63
C VAL A 22 10.96 24.78 -1.30
N PRO A 23 11.66 24.83 -0.14
CA PRO A 23 11.01 24.86 1.16
C PRO A 23 9.99 26.00 1.25
N LEU A 24 8.77 25.66 1.66
CA LEU A 24 7.73 26.64 1.98
C LEU A 24 7.47 26.53 3.48
N HIS A 25 8.09 27.40 4.26
CA HIS A 25 8.16 27.31 5.73
C HIS A 25 6.85 27.12 6.53
N ILE A 26 5.65 27.12 5.93
CA ILE A 26 4.38 27.14 6.70
C ILE A 26 3.15 26.55 5.96
N ARG A 27 3.22 25.49 5.14
CA ARG A 27 1.97 24.91 4.55
C ARG A 27 1.88 23.38 4.57
N ARG A 28 0.88 22.88 5.32
CA ARG A 28 0.34 21.50 5.28
C ARG A 28 -0.40 21.24 3.97
N GLY A 29 0.33 21.08 2.87
CA GLY A 29 -0.29 20.78 1.58
C GLY A 29 0.69 20.18 0.58
N PRO A 30 0.16 19.59 -0.51
CA PRO A 30 0.97 19.01 -1.55
C PRO A 30 1.80 20.07 -2.29
N MET A 31 2.99 19.69 -2.77
CA MET A 31 3.79 20.51 -3.67
C MET A 31 3.09 20.68 -5.02
N ILE A 32 2.53 19.60 -5.55
CA ILE A 32 1.77 19.59 -6.80
C ILE A 32 0.39 19.01 -6.51
N GLU A 33 -0.67 19.73 -6.90
CA GLU A 33 -2.04 19.25 -6.77
C GLU A 33 -2.84 19.37 -8.06
N ALA A 34 -3.74 18.42 -8.28
CA ALA A 34 -4.83 18.52 -9.23
C ALA A 34 -6.14 18.11 -8.56
N LYS A 35 -7.22 18.85 -8.83
CA LYS A 35 -8.57 18.55 -8.33
C LYS A 35 -9.57 18.64 -9.46
N SER A 36 -10.39 17.62 -9.64
CA SER A 36 -11.42 17.58 -10.71
C SER A 36 -10.84 17.87 -12.10
N CYS A 37 -9.70 17.26 -12.42
CA CYS A 37 -8.99 17.46 -13.68
C CYS A 37 -9.02 16.19 -14.55
N GLU A 38 -8.94 16.36 -15.85
CA GLU A 38 -8.86 15.26 -16.83
C GLU A 38 -7.62 15.40 -17.70
N ASN A 39 -7.10 14.30 -18.24
CA ASN A 39 -5.99 14.27 -19.19
C ASN A 39 -4.71 14.89 -18.60
N LEU A 40 -4.15 14.22 -17.58
CA LEU A 40 -2.88 14.62 -16.95
C LEU A 40 -1.78 13.67 -17.42
N SER A 41 -0.71 14.19 -18.02
CA SER A 41 0.38 13.35 -18.56
C SER A 41 1.77 13.83 -18.12
N PHE A 42 2.61 12.90 -17.69
CA PHE A 42 3.99 13.13 -17.24
C PHE A 42 4.91 12.14 -17.92
N PHE A 43 5.91 12.62 -18.66
CA PHE A 43 6.81 11.77 -19.44
C PHE A 43 8.18 12.40 -19.71
N GLY A 44 9.07 11.66 -20.36
CA GLY A 44 10.35 12.17 -20.90
C GLY A 44 11.61 11.71 -20.14
N GLY A 45 11.46 10.99 -19.04
CA GLY A 45 12.57 10.46 -18.23
C GLY A 45 12.98 11.33 -17.05
N GLY A 46 12.46 12.55 -16.94
CA GLY A 46 12.76 13.46 -15.83
C GLY A 46 12.03 13.12 -14.53
N ARG A 47 12.20 14.00 -13.53
CA ARG A 47 11.66 13.77 -12.18
C ARG A 47 11.10 15.00 -11.50
N ILE A 48 10.21 14.76 -10.54
CA ILE A 48 9.80 15.72 -9.51
C ILE A 48 10.51 15.33 -8.21
N ASP A 49 11.21 16.27 -7.58
CA ASP A 49 11.98 16.03 -6.35
C ASP A 49 11.56 17.05 -5.28
N SER A 50 11.30 16.61 -4.06
CA SER A 50 10.91 17.50 -2.97
C SER A 50 12.00 18.47 -2.50
N GLY A 51 13.27 18.25 -2.86
CA GLY A 51 14.41 19.06 -2.40
C GLY A 51 15.28 18.39 -1.33
N GLY A 52 15.19 17.06 -1.17
CA GLY A 52 16.09 16.30 -0.29
C GLY A 52 15.88 16.55 1.22
N ASP A 53 16.96 16.47 2.01
CA ASP A 53 16.94 16.56 3.49
C ASP A 53 16.55 17.95 4.04
N HIS A 54 16.61 18.97 3.20
CA HIS A 54 16.24 20.34 3.57
C HIS A 54 14.79 20.69 3.20
N SER A 55 14.08 19.73 2.60
CA SER A 55 12.70 19.91 2.18
C SER A 55 11.76 19.95 3.38
N ASP A 56 10.75 20.83 3.31
CA ASP A 56 9.60 20.84 4.21
C ASP A 56 8.31 20.50 3.42
N VAL A 57 8.47 19.80 2.29
CA VAL A 57 7.35 19.38 1.45
C VAL A 57 6.56 18.31 2.19
N TYR A 58 5.33 18.67 2.54
CA TYR A 58 4.44 17.81 3.32
C TYR A 58 4.06 16.55 2.53
N LYS A 59 3.48 16.73 1.35
CA LYS A 59 3.11 15.71 0.36
C LYS A 59 3.68 16.12 -1.01
N LEU A 60 4.15 15.19 -1.83
CA LEU A 60 4.76 15.56 -3.12
C LEU A 60 3.68 15.83 -4.18
N LEU A 61 2.83 14.84 -4.42
CA LEU A 61 1.80 14.88 -5.45
C LEU A 61 0.44 14.44 -4.88
N GLU A 62 -0.60 15.23 -5.15
CA GLU A 62 -1.98 14.92 -4.78
C GLU A 62 -2.91 15.11 -5.98
N LEU A 63 -3.56 14.03 -6.40
CA LEU A 63 -4.58 14.02 -7.45
C LEU A 63 -5.90 13.60 -6.82
N ILE A 64 -6.91 14.47 -6.87
CA ILE A 64 -8.24 14.21 -6.29
C ILE A 64 -9.31 14.36 -7.37
N ASP A 65 -10.23 13.42 -7.47
CA ASP A 65 -11.34 13.42 -8.44
C ASP A 65 -10.86 13.60 -9.90
N CYS A 66 -9.73 13.01 -10.26
CA CYS A 66 -9.14 13.17 -11.59
C CYS A 66 -9.36 11.95 -12.49
N ASP A 67 -9.38 12.16 -13.80
CA ASP A 67 -9.57 11.12 -14.81
C ASP A 67 -8.47 11.16 -15.88
N ASN A 68 -8.13 10.00 -16.44
CA ASN A 68 -7.12 9.84 -17.48
C ASN A 68 -5.75 10.44 -17.08
N ILE A 69 -5.09 9.73 -16.16
CA ILE A 69 -3.78 10.11 -15.60
C ILE A 69 -2.73 9.14 -16.12
N ARG A 70 -1.65 9.67 -16.73
CA ARG A 70 -0.56 8.87 -17.26
C ARG A 70 0.80 9.36 -16.78
N PHE A 71 1.57 8.43 -16.21
CA PHE A 71 3.01 8.56 -16.01
C PHE A 71 3.70 7.53 -16.89
N PHE A 72 4.59 7.99 -17.78
CA PHE A 72 5.39 7.11 -18.62
C PHE A 72 6.86 7.50 -18.56
N ASN A 73 7.72 6.62 -18.04
CA ASN A 73 9.14 6.89 -17.87
C ASN A 73 9.36 8.22 -17.11
N PHE A 74 8.94 8.25 -15.85
CA PHE A 74 8.96 9.46 -15.02
C PHE A 74 9.14 9.09 -13.56
N SER A 75 9.79 9.95 -12.79
CA SER A 75 10.08 9.65 -11.38
C SER A 75 9.59 10.69 -10.39
N LEU A 76 9.20 10.22 -9.21
CA LEU A 76 8.89 11.02 -8.03
C LEU A 76 9.90 10.72 -6.92
N TYR A 77 10.50 11.77 -6.38
CA TYR A 77 11.49 11.68 -5.30
C TYR A 77 11.01 12.43 -4.07
N GLN A 78 10.71 11.63 -3.05
CA GLN A 78 10.53 12.02 -1.65
C GLN A 78 9.31 12.89 -1.33
N SER A 79 8.77 12.68 -0.14
CA SER A 79 8.03 13.65 0.68
C SER A 79 8.65 13.62 2.08
N VAL A 80 8.40 14.63 2.92
CA VAL A 80 9.05 14.72 4.24
C VAL A 80 8.12 14.41 5.40
N HIS A 81 6.81 14.66 5.26
CA HIS A 81 5.90 14.53 6.41
C HIS A 81 4.72 13.58 6.20
N ASP A 82 4.30 13.36 4.96
CA ASP A 82 3.09 12.61 4.64
C ASP A 82 3.33 11.70 3.41
N TRP A 83 2.25 11.17 2.83
CA TRP A 83 2.25 10.36 1.62
C TRP A 83 3.03 11.03 0.47
N CYS A 84 3.82 10.27 -0.28
CA CYS A 84 4.56 10.82 -1.41
C CYS A 84 3.60 11.13 -2.57
N PHE A 85 2.83 10.13 -3.00
CA PHE A 85 1.85 10.28 -4.07
C PHE A 85 0.48 9.78 -3.62
N LEU A 86 -0.46 10.72 -3.45
CA LEU A 86 -1.87 10.44 -3.24
C LEU A 86 -2.66 10.52 -4.55
N CYS A 87 -3.35 9.44 -4.88
CA CYS A 87 -4.40 9.38 -5.90
C CYS A 87 -5.73 9.06 -5.20
N GLU A 88 -6.66 10.01 -5.14
CA GLU A 88 -7.95 9.85 -4.45
C GLU A 88 -9.13 10.03 -5.42
N ASN A 89 -10.05 9.06 -5.40
CA ASN A 89 -11.23 9.00 -6.27
C ASN A 89 -10.90 9.25 -7.76
N CYS A 90 -9.76 8.73 -8.20
CA CYS A 90 -9.30 8.89 -9.57
C CYS A 90 -9.62 7.65 -10.42
N SER A 91 -9.77 7.88 -11.72
CA SER A 91 -10.11 6.84 -12.69
C SER A 91 -9.14 6.84 -13.87
N ASN A 92 -8.94 5.67 -14.50
CA ASN A 92 -8.08 5.50 -15.68
C ASN A 92 -6.65 6.00 -15.42
N VAL A 93 -5.97 5.34 -14.50
CA VAL A 93 -4.60 5.69 -14.06
C VAL A 93 -3.60 4.68 -14.61
N GLU A 94 -2.58 5.15 -15.31
CA GLU A 94 -1.49 4.33 -15.86
C GLU A 94 -0.15 4.84 -15.35
N LEU A 95 0.57 3.99 -14.62
CA LEU A 95 1.94 4.20 -14.19
C LEU A 95 2.84 3.15 -14.88
N ASP A 96 3.55 3.56 -15.93
CA ASP A 96 4.40 2.67 -16.73
C ASP A 96 5.85 3.17 -16.72
N HIS A 97 6.81 2.29 -16.41
CA HIS A 97 8.21 2.69 -16.19
C HIS A 97 8.31 3.86 -15.19
N PHE A 98 7.49 3.79 -14.14
CA PHE A 98 7.38 4.84 -13.14
C PHE A 98 8.24 4.49 -11.93
N GLU A 99 8.97 5.47 -11.41
CA GLU A 99 9.74 5.29 -10.18
C GLU A 99 9.25 6.22 -9.08
N LEU A 100 9.00 5.67 -7.89
CA LEU A 100 8.67 6.43 -6.70
C LEU A 100 9.67 6.10 -5.59
N HIS A 101 10.38 7.14 -5.13
CA HIS A 101 11.39 7.06 -4.07
C HIS A 101 10.90 7.83 -2.82
N GLY A 102 9.91 7.28 -2.10
CA GLY A 102 9.22 7.89 -0.97
C GLY A 102 9.71 7.45 0.42
N LEU A 103 11.03 7.43 0.64
CA LEU A 103 11.67 6.79 1.81
C LEU A 103 11.80 7.67 3.07
N LYS A 104 11.33 8.92 3.04
CA LYS A 104 11.46 9.87 4.17
C LYS A 104 10.15 10.21 4.87
N GLY A 105 9.06 10.31 4.12
CA GLY A 105 7.74 10.64 4.63
C GLY A 105 7.03 9.40 5.15
N ARG A 106 5.79 9.21 4.72
CA ARG A 106 4.97 8.05 5.09
C ARG A 106 4.89 7.06 3.93
N ASP A 107 3.67 6.79 3.47
CA ASP A 107 3.37 5.86 2.39
C ASP A 107 3.97 6.39 1.07
N GLY A 108 4.36 5.47 0.19
CA GLY A 108 4.88 5.78 -1.13
C GLY A 108 3.75 6.20 -2.07
N LEU A 109 2.96 5.22 -2.49
CA LEU A 109 1.80 5.41 -3.36
C LEU A 109 0.50 4.99 -2.66
N ASP A 110 -0.43 5.93 -2.57
CA ASP A 110 -1.78 5.72 -2.04
C ASP A 110 -2.81 5.78 -3.16
N LEU A 111 -3.56 4.68 -3.33
CA LEU A 111 -4.76 4.61 -4.16
C LEU A 111 -5.99 4.60 -3.24
N VAL A 112 -6.67 5.74 -3.13
CA VAL A 112 -7.83 5.93 -2.26
C VAL A 112 -9.10 5.94 -3.09
N GLY A 113 -9.84 4.83 -3.15
CA GLY A 113 -11.09 4.75 -3.91
C GLY A 113 -10.90 4.89 -5.44
N CYS A 114 -9.79 4.38 -5.97
CA CYS A 114 -9.46 4.49 -7.40
C CYS A 114 -10.02 3.33 -8.22
N ASN A 115 -10.33 3.59 -9.49
CA ASN A 115 -10.81 2.56 -10.41
C ASN A 115 -10.07 2.57 -11.75
N ASN A 116 -9.94 1.38 -12.36
CA ASN A 116 -9.20 1.17 -13.61
C ASN A 116 -7.76 1.70 -13.51
N VAL A 117 -6.96 1.07 -12.65
CA VAL A 117 -5.56 1.44 -12.40
C VAL A 117 -4.63 0.35 -12.91
N SER A 118 -3.59 0.75 -13.63
CA SER A 118 -2.50 -0.10 -14.08
C SER A 118 -1.15 0.45 -13.63
N ILE A 119 -0.34 -0.39 -12.97
CA ILE A 119 1.00 -0.04 -12.51
C ILE A 119 1.95 -1.13 -12.99
N HIS A 120 2.92 -0.79 -13.82
CA HIS A 120 3.81 -1.79 -14.39
C HIS A 120 5.20 -1.33 -14.78
N HIS A 121 6.13 -2.28 -14.81
CA HIS A 121 7.56 -2.02 -15.06
C HIS A 121 8.11 -0.94 -14.13
N SER A 122 7.61 -0.88 -12.90
CA SER A 122 7.76 0.27 -12.01
C SER A 122 8.46 -0.11 -10.71
N LEU A 123 9.07 0.89 -10.08
CA LEU A 123 9.72 0.80 -8.77
C LEU A 123 8.96 1.66 -7.77
N ILE A 124 8.47 1.07 -6.68
CA ILE A 124 7.75 1.80 -5.63
C ILE A 124 8.41 1.58 -4.27
N LEU A 125 8.98 2.64 -3.72
CA LEU A 125 9.64 2.65 -2.43
C LEU A 125 8.91 3.57 -1.44
N GLY A 126 8.56 3.05 -0.26
CA GLY A 126 7.91 3.81 0.82
C GLY A 126 8.66 3.70 2.15
N SER A 127 8.55 4.72 3.00
CA SER A 127 9.00 4.57 4.40
C SER A 127 7.98 3.76 5.19
N ASP A 128 6.71 4.15 5.13
CA ASP A 128 5.55 3.44 5.71
C ASP A 128 5.08 2.41 4.67
N ASP A 129 3.84 2.40 4.17
CA ASP A 129 3.45 1.44 3.13
C ASP A 129 4.06 1.80 1.75
N ALA A 130 4.59 0.84 1.00
CA ALA A 130 5.12 1.15 -0.34
C ALA A 130 3.97 1.43 -1.33
N LEU A 131 3.02 0.51 -1.41
CA LEU A 131 1.75 0.66 -2.13
C LEU A 131 0.58 0.38 -1.19
N ALA A 132 -0.25 1.38 -0.95
CA ALA A 132 -1.44 1.28 -0.11
C ALA A 132 -2.72 1.49 -0.92
N LEU A 133 -3.65 0.55 -0.78
CA LEU A 133 -5.02 0.67 -1.26
C LEU A 133 -5.90 1.02 -0.06
N LYS A 134 -6.52 2.19 -0.12
CA LYS A 134 -7.35 2.74 0.96
C LYS A 134 -8.70 3.17 0.41
N ALA A 135 -9.60 3.55 1.30
CA ALA A 135 -10.86 4.20 0.98
C ALA A 135 -11.03 5.42 1.88
N ASN A 136 -11.73 6.44 1.40
CA ASN A 136 -11.85 7.70 2.12
C ASN A 136 -12.78 7.57 3.35
N THR A 137 -12.34 8.14 4.47
CA THR A 137 -13.13 8.20 5.72
C THR A 137 -14.16 9.32 5.71
N THR A 138 -14.01 10.30 4.82
CA THR A 138 -15.02 11.31 4.52
C THR A 138 -16.11 10.68 3.66
N ILE A 139 -17.22 10.33 4.28
CA ILE A 139 -18.47 10.03 3.58
C ILE A 139 -18.81 11.28 2.74
N ASN A 140 -18.44 11.28 1.45
CA ASN A 140 -18.81 12.35 0.50
C ASN A 140 -20.31 12.19 0.18
N SER A 141 -21.14 12.52 1.17
CA SER A 141 -22.57 12.27 1.14
C SER A 141 -23.34 13.40 0.47
N ARG A 142 -23.26 13.42 -0.86
CA ARG A 142 -24.51 13.47 -1.63
C ARG A 142 -25.16 12.07 -1.72
N ARG A 143 -24.41 11.00 -1.38
CA ARG A 143 -24.82 9.59 -1.50
C ARG A 143 -24.57 8.68 -0.29
N GLY A 144 -23.97 9.16 0.80
CA GLY A 144 -23.82 8.37 2.04
C GLY A 144 -22.83 7.21 1.97
N GLN A 145 -21.90 7.14 1.00
CA GLN A 145 -21.00 6.00 0.80
C GLN A 145 -19.55 6.45 0.53
N SER A 146 -18.59 5.69 1.06
CA SER A 146 -17.16 5.81 0.74
C SER A 146 -16.85 5.32 -0.68
N TYR A 147 -15.75 5.80 -1.25
CA TYR A 147 -15.32 5.38 -2.58
C TYR A 147 -14.78 3.94 -2.55
N ASN A 148 -15.22 3.13 -3.52
CA ASN A 148 -14.74 1.77 -3.71
C ASN A 148 -13.54 1.77 -4.65
N SER A 149 -12.61 0.83 -4.44
CA SER A 149 -11.48 0.60 -5.33
C SER A 149 -11.71 -0.68 -6.12
N HIS A 150 -11.63 -0.61 -7.46
CA HIS A 150 -11.81 -1.80 -8.29
C HIS A 150 -11.09 -1.75 -9.64
N ASN A 151 -10.84 -2.92 -10.23
CA ASN A 151 -10.09 -3.07 -11.49
C ASN A 151 -8.68 -2.47 -11.37
N ILE A 152 -7.89 -2.96 -10.42
CA ILE A 152 -6.52 -2.51 -10.19
C ILE A 152 -5.56 -3.64 -10.52
N SER A 153 -4.58 -3.39 -11.37
CA SER A 153 -3.57 -4.35 -11.79
C SER A 153 -2.17 -3.81 -11.56
N VAL A 154 -1.33 -4.59 -10.89
CA VAL A 154 0.07 -4.24 -10.59
C VAL A 154 0.97 -5.38 -11.02
N TRP A 155 1.92 -5.11 -11.92
CA TRP A 155 2.77 -6.19 -12.44
C TRP A 155 4.15 -5.81 -12.94
N ASN A 156 5.07 -6.77 -12.94
CA ASN A 156 6.47 -6.55 -13.32
C ASN A 156 7.08 -5.38 -12.52
N CYS A 157 6.80 -5.32 -11.22
CA CYS A 157 7.21 -4.23 -10.34
C CYS A 157 8.18 -4.70 -9.26
N GLU A 158 9.01 -3.76 -8.80
CA GLU A 158 9.76 -3.90 -7.55
C GLU A 158 9.15 -3.00 -6.47
N LEU A 159 8.94 -3.56 -5.28
CA LEU A 159 8.39 -2.84 -4.14
C LEU A 159 9.30 -3.01 -2.92
N ALA A 160 9.49 -1.93 -2.15
CA ALA A 160 10.14 -2.03 -0.85
C ALA A 160 9.54 -1.02 0.13
N SER A 161 9.29 -1.51 1.34
CA SER A 161 8.92 -0.67 2.48
C SER A 161 10.03 -0.72 3.53
N LYS A 162 10.36 0.44 4.10
CA LYS A 162 11.36 0.54 5.16
C LYS A 162 10.79 0.08 6.51
N ASP A 163 9.62 0.57 6.90
CA ASP A 163 9.07 0.44 8.24
C ASP A 163 7.76 -0.38 8.29
N ASP A 164 7.02 -0.45 7.18
CA ASP A 164 5.66 -1.01 7.13
C ASP A 164 5.45 -2.03 5.97
N ASN A 165 4.33 -2.03 5.26
CA ASN A 165 3.99 -3.09 4.30
C ASN A 165 4.47 -2.78 2.87
N ALA A 166 4.89 -3.79 2.12
CA ALA A 166 5.18 -3.60 0.70
C ALA A 166 3.88 -3.42 -0.12
N MET A 167 2.85 -4.19 0.18
CA MET A 167 1.52 -4.06 -0.42
C MET A 167 0.46 -4.10 0.70
N GLN A 168 -0.38 -3.07 0.80
CA GLN A 168 -1.35 -2.93 1.88
C GLN A 168 -2.78 -2.68 1.36
N PHE A 169 -3.76 -3.34 1.98
CA PHE A 169 -5.13 -2.82 2.04
C PHE A 169 -5.40 -2.19 3.41
N GLY A 170 -5.68 -0.89 3.43
CA GLY A 170 -5.99 -0.10 4.60
C GLY A 170 -4.87 0.84 5.05
N SER A 171 -4.89 1.34 6.29
CA SER A 171 -5.84 0.96 7.33
C SER A 171 -7.27 1.45 7.09
N GLU A 172 -7.42 2.56 6.38
CA GLU A 172 -8.69 3.20 6.05
C GLU A 172 -9.44 2.37 5.00
N THR A 173 -10.45 1.63 5.46
CA THR A 173 -11.22 0.66 4.66
C THR A 173 -12.74 0.81 4.80
N PRO A 174 -13.33 2.02 4.75
CA PRO A 174 -14.78 2.19 4.80
C PRO A 174 -15.48 1.89 3.45
N GLY A 175 -14.70 1.75 2.37
CA GLY A 175 -15.16 1.34 1.05
C GLY A 175 -14.72 -0.08 0.68
N ASN A 176 -15.33 -0.65 -0.34
CA ASN A 176 -15.05 -2.00 -0.82
C ASN A 176 -13.87 -2.02 -1.80
N PHE A 177 -13.18 -3.15 -1.84
CA PHE A 177 -12.08 -3.45 -2.73
C PHE A 177 -12.38 -4.73 -3.51
N SER A 178 -12.35 -4.68 -4.84
CA SER A 178 -12.69 -5.85 -5.67
C SER A 178 -12.00 -5.87 -7.03
N ASN A 179 -11.77 -7.07 -7.57
CA ASN A 179 -11.07 -7.28 -8.85
C ASN A 179 -9.70 -6.60 -8.87
N ILE A 180 -8.80 -7.09 -8.01
CA ILE A 180 -7.45 -6.55 -7.85
C ILE A 180 -6.44 -7.66 -8.09
N ARG A 181 -5.41 -7.37 -8.88
CA ARG A 181 -4.44 -8.36 -9.37
C ARG A 181 -3.02 -7.85 -9.18
N PHE A 182 -2.18 -8.68 -8.59
CA PHE A 182 -0.76 -8.44 -8.37
C PHE A 182 0.00 -9.62 -8.96
N TRP A 183 0.90 -9.40 -9.93
CA TRP A 183 1.70 -10.50 -10.45
C TRP A 183 3.12 -10.13 -10.89
N ASN A 184 4.03 -11.09 -10.87
CA ASN A 184 5.44 -10.86 -11.21
C ASN A 184 6.05 -9.70 -10.37
N ILE A 185 5.93 -9.80 -9.05
CA ILE A 185 6.40 -8.77 -8.13
C ILE A 185 7.64 -9.23 -7.38
N ASN A 186 8.63 -8.35 -7.27
CA ASN A 186 9.77 -8.53 -6.37
C ASN A 186 9.63 -7.59 -5.17
N VAL A 187 9.55 -8.14 -3.96
CA VAL A 187 9.61 -7.38 -2.71
C VAL A 187 10.99 -7.54 -2.10
N SER A 188 11.78 -6.46 -2.07
CA SER A 188 13.17 -6.49 -1.58
C SER A 188 13.28 -6.29 -0.06
N SER A 189 12.32 -5.60 0.56
CA SER A 189 12.15 -5.52 2.01
C SER A 189 10.75 -5.05 2.42
N ALA A 190 10.32 -5.43 3.62
CA ALA A 190 9.18 -4.80 4.30
C ALA A 190 9.38 -4.82 5.82
N GLY A 191 9.33 -3.65 6.47
CA GLY A 191 9.46 -3.53 7.93
C GLY A 191 8.32 -4.20 8.70
N LYS A 192 7.16 -4.35 8.05
CA LYS A 192 5.98 -5.10 8.51
C LYS A 192 5.66 -6.25 7.56
N ALA A 193 4.64 -6.15 6.70
CA ALA A 193 4.19 -7.27 5.88
C ALA A 193 4.67 -7.20 4.42
N GLY A 194 4.96 -8.34 3.81
CA GLY A 194 5.05 -8.42 2.35
C GLY A 194 3.69 -8.13 1.71
N ILE A 195 2.67 -8.88 2.14
CA ILE A 195 1.27 -8.67 1.80
C ILE A 195 0.49 -8.42 3.09
N GLY A 196 -0.07 -7.21 3.21
CA GLY A 196 -0.98 -6.81 4.27
C GLY A 196 -2.39 -6.57 3.76
N ILE A 197 -3.38 -7.17 4.41
CA ILE A 197 -4.80 -7.02 4.10
C ILE A 197 -5.54 -6.78 5.41
N THR A 198 -6.01 -5.55 5.63
CA THR A 198 -6.77 -5.22 6.84
C THR A 198 -8.12 -4.61 6.48
N SER A 199 -9.19 -5.20 7.02
CA SER A 199 -10.53 -4.65 6.96
C SER A 199 -10.89 -4.14 8.35
N ASN A 200 -10.91 -2.82 8.50
CA ASN A 200 -11.05 -2.17 9.81
C ASN A 200 -12.33 -1.34 9.92
N ASP A 201 -12.84 -0.82 8.80
CA ASP A 201 -13.90 0.18 8.81
C ASP A 201 -15.17 -0.22 8.05
N GLY A 202 -15.41 -1.52 7.92
CA GLY A 202 -16.65 -2.06 7.32
C GLY A 202 -16.59 -2.42 5.84
N GLY A 203 -15.50 -2.08 5.16
CA GLY A 203 -15.27 -2.42 3.77
C GLY A 203 -15.05 -3.91 3.53
N TYR A 204 -15.50 -4.38 2.38
CA TYR A 204 -15.32 -5.76 1.94
C TYR A 204 -14.14 -5.82 0.99
N ILE A 205 -13.19 -6.71 1.26
CA ILE A 205 -12.03 -6.96 0.42
C ILE A 205 -12.22 -8.35 -0.22
N SER A 206 -12.41 -8.36 -1.53
CA SER A 206 -12.79 -9.57 -2.26
C SER A 206 -12.17 -9.65 -3.65
N ASP A 207 -12.08 -10.86 -4.21
CA ASP A 207 -11.53 -11.12 -5.53
C ASP A 207 -10.15 -10.45 -5.74
N VAL A 208 -9.21 -10.81 -4.87
CA VAL A 208 -7.82 -10.32 -4.90
C VAL A 208 -6.89 -11.48 -5.22
N HIS A 209 -6.03 -11.30 -6.23
CA HIS A 209 -5.10 -12.34 -6.65
C HIS A 209 -3.67 -11.84 -6.58
N TYR A 210 -2.81 -12.66 -5.99
CA TYR A 210 -1.36 -12.49 -5.95
C TYR A 210 -0.72 -13.69 -6.64
N ASP A 211 0.06 -13.47 -7.70
CA ASP A 211 0.73 -14.54 -8.43
C ASP A 211 2.20 -14.25 -8.72
N ASN A 212 3.05 -15.27 -8.58
CA ASN A 212 4.49 -15.17 -8.89
C ASN A 212 5.18 -14.00 -8.18
N ILE A 213 5.17 -14.04 -6.85
CA ILE A 213 5.79 -12.99 -6.01
C ILE A 213 6.97 -13.56 -5.25
N ARG A 214 8.09 -12.84 -5.34
CA ARG A 214 9.29 -13.13 -4.56
C ARG A 214 9.44 -12.08 -3.47
N MET A 215 9.65 -12.52 -2.24
CA MET A 215 9.84 -11.63 -1.11
C MET A 215 11.14 -11.96 -0.38
N LYS A 216 11.86 -10.92 0.03
CA LYS A 216 13.04 -11.03 0.87
C LYS A 216 12.96 -10.00 1.99
N ASN A 217 13.49 -10.33 3.18
CA ASN A 217 13.63 -9.39 4.29
C ASN A 217 12.30 -8.72 4.70
N VAL A 218 11.21 -9.50 4.69
CA VAL A 218 9.90 -9.06 5.19
C VAL A 218 9.75 -9.51 6.64
N ALA A 219 9.21 -8.66 7.52
CA ALA A 219 9.02 -9.06 8.92
C ALA A 219 7.96 -10.15 9.08
N THR A 220 6.85 -10.03 8.33
CA THR A 220 5.85 -11.11 8.15
C THR A 220 5.53 -11.24 6.66
N PRO A 221 5.43 -12.46 6.10
CA PRO A 221 5.02 -12.63 4.71
C PRO A 221 3.58 -12.15 4.47
N PHE A 222 2.63 -12.63 5.27
CA PHE A 222 1.21 -12.36 5.12
C PHE A 222 0.63 -11.83 6.44
N TRP A 223 -0.08 -10.72 6.38
CA TRP A 223 -0.81 -10.16 7.51
C TRP A 223 -2.24 -9.86 7.09
N ILE A 224 -3.17 -10.73 7.46
CA ILE A 224 -4.59 -10.63 7.10
C ILE A 224 -5.41 -10.51 8.39
N LYS A 225 -6.07 -9.37 8.60
CA LYS A 225 -6.80 -9.13 9.86
C LYS A 225 -8.10 -8.36 9.64
N ILE A 226 -9.14 -8.78 10.36
CA ILE A 226 -10.38 -8.02 10.50
C ILE A 226 -10.40 -7.36 11.89
N THR A 227 -10.77 -6.10 11.95
CA THR A 227 -11.03 -5.36 13.19
C THR A 227 -12.39 -4.68 13.13
N ASN A 228 -12.88 -4.26 14.29
CA ASN A 228 -14.06 -3.45 14.46
C ASN A 228 -13.67 -2.01 14.84
N ARG A 229 -12.78 -1.39 14.04
CA ARG A 229 -12.40 0.02 14.29
C ARG A 229 -13.62 0.93 14.07
N THR A 230 -14.45 0.62 13.08
CA THR A 230 -15.79 1.19 12.93
C THR A 230 -16.81 0.13 12.53
N GLU A 231 -18.08 0.34 12.92
CA GLU A 231 -19.21 -0.48 12.48
C GLU A 231 -19.80 0.02 11.14
N PRO A 232 -20.38 -0.86 10.30
CA PRO A 232 -20.44 -2.32 10.47
C PRO A 232 -19.06 -2.97 10.34
N ILE A 233 -18.85 -4.18 10.88
CA ILE A 233 -17.63 -4.95 10.67
C ILE A 233 -17.54 -5.43 9.21
N GLY A 234 -16.35 -5.29 8.62
CA GLY A 234 -16.09 -5.67 7.23
C GLY A 234 -15.77 -7.15 7.03
N MET A 235 -15.35 -7.51 5.82
CA MET A 235 -15.10 -8.91 5.44
C MET A 235 -13.89 -9.02 4.52
N ILE A 236 -13.14 -10.12 4.64
CA ILE A 236 -12.05 -10.48 3.73
C ILE A 236 -12.33 -11.88 3.21
N HIS A 237 -12.56 -12.03 1.90
CA HIS A 237 -12.88 -13.32 1.28
C HIS A 237 -12.40 -13.37 -0.18
N ASP A 238 -12.38 -14.55 -0.81
CA ASP A 238 -11.95 -14.71 -2.20
C ASP A 238 -10.56 -14.12 -2.49
N ILE A 239 -9.59 -14.52 -1.66
CA ILE A 239 -8.19 -14.10 -1.75
C ILE A 239 -7.37 -15.29 -2.26
N TYR A 240 -6.77 -15.14 -3.42
CA TYR A 240 -6.02 -16.20 -4.10
C TYR A 240 -4.53 -15.83 -4.16
N ILE A 241 -3.68 -16.64 -3.54
CA ILE A 241 -2.26 -16.38 -3.39
C ILE A 241 -1.49 -17.58 -3.95
N SER A 242 -0.90 -17.43 -5.14
CA SER A 242 -0.21 -18.49 -5.85
C SER A 242 1.25 -18.17 -6.14
N ASN A 243 2.09 -19.21 -6.20
CA ASN A 243 3.47 -19.13 -6.66
C ASN A 243 4.31 -18.10 -5.88
N ILE A 244 4.28 -18.20 -4.54
CA ILE A 244 5.00 -17.27 -3.66
C ILE A 244 6.29 -17.92 -3.15
N LYS A 245 7.41 -17.21 -3.26
CA LYS A 245 8.66 -17.60 -2.63
C LYS A 245 9.14 -16.50 -1.70
N VAL A 246 9.22 -16.81 -0.40
CA VAL A 246 9.73 -15.90 0.62
C VAL A 246 11.00 -16.46 1.21
N SER A 247 12.06 -15.64 1.19
CA SER A 247 13.36 -15.97 1.79
C SER A 247 13.71 -14.96 2.87
N HIS A 248 14.42 -15.41 3.91
CA HIS A 248 14.88 -14.52 4.99
C HIS A 248 13.73 -13.70 5.60
N VAL A 249 12.71 -14.36 6.18
CA VAL A 249 11.68 -13.64 6.95
C VAL A 249 12.34 -13.02 8.18
N TYR A 250 12.61 -11.71 8.07
CA TYR A 250 13.20 -10.83 9.06
C TYR A 250 13.15 -9.39 8.53
N GLY A 251 12.37 -8.53 9.17
CA GLY A 251 12.33 -7.11 8.85
C GLY A 251 13.60 -6.44 9.34
N ILE A 252 14.38 -5.86 8.44
CA ILE A 252 15.68 -5.24 8.76
C ILE A 252 15.50 -4.09 9.75
N THR A 253 14.56 -3.19 9.47
CA THR A 253 14.34 -2.00 10.31
C THR A 253 13.61 -2.33 11.59
N SER A 254 12.59 -3.19 11.53
CA SER A 254 11.83 -3.61 12.71
C SER A 254 12.59 -4.58 13.61
N GLN A 255 13.68 -5.17 13.11
CA GLN A 255 14.51 -6.20 13.75
C GLN A 255 13.69 -7.38 14.29
N ARG A 256 12.66 -7.78 13.54
CA ARG A 256 11.69 -8.80 13.94
C ARG A 256 11.41 -9.74 12.80
N ASN A 257 11.17 -11.00 13.15
CA ASN A 257 10.42 -11.92 12.31
C ASN A 257 9.11 -12.27 13.01
N MET A 258 8.07 -12.44 12.22
CA MET A 258 6.70 -12.53 12.68
C MET A 258 5.98 -13.57 11.83
N THR A 259 5.22 -14.43 12.48
CA THR A 259 4.44 -15.50 11.83
C THR A 259 3.42 -14.92 10.87
N SER A 260 3.25 -15.53 9.69
CA SER A 260 2.11 -15.18 8.83
C SER A 260 0.80 -15.34 9.60
N THR A 261 -0.13 -14.40 9.48
CA THR A 261 -1.32 -14.37 10.32
C THR A 261 -2.57 -14.10 9.52
N LEU A 262 -3.59 -14.93 9.75
CA LEU A 262 -4.98 -14.70 9.37
C LEU A 262 -5.77 -14.63 10.68
N ASP A 263 -6.32 -13.48 11.01
CA ASP A 263 -6.98 -13.24 12.29
C ASP A 263 -8.32 -12.56 12.08
N GLY A 264 -9.40 -13.34 12.21
CA GLY A 264 -10.77 -12.83 12.22
C GLY A 264 -11.04 -11.95 13.44
N PHE A 265 -12.14 -11.20 13.39
CA PHE A 265 -12.57 -10.39 14.52
C PHE A 265 -13.22 -11.26 15.60
N ASN A 266 -14.17 -12.12 15.21
CA ASN A 266 -14.85 -13.06 16.11
C ASN A 266 -15.42 -14.26 15.33
N ALA A 267 -16.14 -15.15 16.02
CA ALA A 267 -16.69 -16.38 15.45
C ALA A 267 -17.68 -16.17 14.28
N THR A 268 -18.20 -14.95 14.08
CA THR A 268 -19.09 -14.61 12.96
C THR A 268 -18.42 -13.75 11.88
N HIS A 269 -17.22 -13.22 12.14
CA HIS A 269 -16.44 -12.38 11.23
C HIS A 269 -15.02 -12.96 11.08
N LEU A 270 -14.96 -14.16 10.52
CA LEU A 270 -13.73 -14.86 10.18
C LEU A 270 -13.09 -14.26 8.93
N VAL A 271 -11.79 -14.48 8.74
CA VAL A 271 -11.15 -14.30 7.44
C VAL A 271 -11.56 -15.48 6.54
N GLY A 272 -12.27 -15.19 5.45
CA GLY A 272 -12.82 -16.18 4.52
C GLY A 272 -14.31 -15.95 4.24
N PRO A 273 -14.93 -16.78 3.36
CA PRO A 273 -14.37 -17.99 2.75
C PRO A 273 -13.35 -17.73 1.64
N ASN A 274 -12.78 -18.82 1.10
CA ASN A 274 -11.91 -18.81 -0.08
C ASN A 274 -10.63 -18.00 0.07
N ILE A 275 -9.89 -18.24 1.15
CA ILE A 275 -8.49 -17.81 1.26
C ILE A 275 -7.62 -18.98 0.82
N VAL A 276 -7.07 -18.90 -0.38
CA VAL A 276 -6.40 -20.03 -1.05
C VAL A 276 -4.92 -19.73 -1.24
N PHE A 277 -4.07 -20.54 -0.64
CA PHE A 277 -2.62 -20.51 -0.87
C PHE A 277 -2.20 -21.72 -1.72
N THR A 278 -1.58 -21.48 -2.87
CA THR A 278 -1.09 -22.54 -3.78
C THR A 278 0.39 -22.33 -4.10
N ASN A 279 1.23 -23.36 -3.94
CA ASN A 279 2.66 -23.26 -4.22
C ASN A 279 3.34 -22.09 -3.48
N VAL A 280 3.30 -22.12 -2.14
CA VAL A 280 3.88 -21.10 -1.27
C VAL A 280 5.01 -21.70 -0.45
N SER A 281 6.20 -21.10 -0.55
CA SER A 281 7.38 -21.48 0.23
C SER A 281 7.84 -20.31 1.08
N ILE A 282 8.06 -20.54 2.37
CA ILE A 282 8.47 -19.51 3.33
C ILE A 282 9.67 -20.01 4.14
N GLU A 283 10.77 -19.26 4.11
CA GLU A 283 11.97 -19.53 4.90
C GLU A 283 12.14 -18.47 5.99
N TYR A 284 12.01 -18.89 7.25
CA TYR A 284 12.24 -18.06 8.42
C TYR A 284 13.67 -18.21 8.93
N LEU A 285 14.25 -17.12 9.46
CA LEU A 285 15.56 -17.19 10.14
C LEU A 285 15.53 -17.93 11.49
N GLY A 286 14.34 -18.31 11.98
CA GLY A 286 14.18 -18.94 13.30
C GLY A 286 14.23 -17.93 14.45
N GLY A 287 14.59 -18.39 15.65
CA GLY A 287 14.75 -17.52 16.83
C GLY A 287 13.53 -17.44 17.78
N GLY A 288 12.50 -18.27 17.58
CA GLY A 288 11.44 -18.44 18.58
C GLY A 288 11.90 -19.26 19.79
N SER A 289 11.13 -19.18 20.88
CA SER A 289 11.42 -19.87 22.15
C SER A 289 10.33 -20.88 22.51
N LEU A 290 10.67 -21.87 23.34
CA LEU A 290 9.69 -22.83 23.86
C LEU A 290 8.58 -22.15 24.69
N CYS A 291 8.90 -21.04 25.36
CA CYS A 291 7.91 -20.26 26.09
C CYS A 291 6.81 -19.67 25.19
N ALA A 292 7.05 -19.54 23.88
CA ALA A 292 6.08 -18.99 22.94
C ALA A 292 4.96 -19.96 22.57
N VAL A 293 5.12 -21.27 22.86
CA VAL A 293 4.15 -22.32 22.49
C VAL A 293 2.82 -22.17 23.23
N ASP A 294 2.86 -21.75 24.50
CA ASP A 294 1.67 -21.61 25.33
C ASP A 294 1.05 -20.20 25.26
N ILE A 295 1.66 -19.28 24.50
CA ILE A 295 1.13 -17.93 24.33
C ILE A 295 -0.21 -18.02 23.61
N GLN A 296 -1.21 -17.36 24.19
CA GLN A 296 -2.48 -17.06 23.55
C GLN A 296 -2.43 -15.61 23.06
N PRO A 297 -2.22 -15.37 21.75
CA PRO A 297 -2.18 -14.02 21.22
C PRO A 297 -3.51 -13.30 21.50
N PRO A 298 -3.49 -12.05 21.99
CA PRO A 298 -4.73 -11.29 22.17
C PRO A 298 -5.45 -11.09 20.82
N ASN A 299 -6.75 -10.80 20.88
CA ASN A 299 -7.50 -10.30 19.72
C ASN A 299 -7.98 -8.87 20.03
N PRO A 300 -7.15 -7.84 19.78
CA PRO A 300 -7.59 -6.47 20.01
C PRO A 300 -8.67 -6.08 18.99
N ASP A 301 -9.81 -5.60 19.50
CA ASP A 301 -10.99 -5.31 18.68
C ASP A 301 -10.75 -4.22 17.63
N THR A 302 -9.97 -3.18 17.97
CA THR A 302 -9.82 -1.96 17.15
C THR A 302 -8.41 -1.75 16.60
N ASP A 303 -7.46 -2.63 16.93
CA ASP A 303 -6.06 -2.50 16.52
C ASP A 303 -5.66 -3.59 15.54
N TYR A 304 -5.25 -3.16 14.35
CA TYR A 304 -4.87 -4.05 13.26
C TYR A 304 -3.37 -4.33 13.22
N ARG A 305 -2.56 -3.73 14.09
CA ARG A 305 -1.09 -3.76 13.96
C ARG A 305 -0.50 -5.05 14.56
N PRO A 306 0.41 -5.74 13.85
CA PRO A 306 0.96 -7.04 14.30
C PRO A 306 1.59 -7.05 15.68
N ARG A 307 2.19 -5.93 16.09
CA ARG A 307 2.88 -5.80 17.37
C ARG A 307 1.99 -6.07 18.59
N TYR A 308 0.67 -5.86 18.47
CA TYR A 308 -0.25 -6.06 19.60
C TYR A 308 -0.64 -7.53 19.81
N LEU A 309 -0.47 -8.40 18.82
CA LEU A 309 -0.63 -9.84 18.99
C LEU A 309 0.59 -10.48 19.69
N GLY A 310 1.72 -9.77 19.76
CA GLY A 310 2.96 -10.33 20.28
C GLY A 310 3.44 -11.54 19.46
N PRO A 311 4.21 -12.45 20.09
CA PRO A 311 4.61 -13.72 19.48
C PRO A 311 3.40 -14.61 19.23
N ARG A 312 3.38 -15.31 18.09
CA ARG A 312 2.36 -16.32 17.78
C ARG A 312 2.98 -17.72 17.97
N PRO A 313 2.23 -18.70 18.49
CA PRO A 313 2.73 -20.05 18.76
C PRO A 313 2.88 -20.90 17.47
N SER A 314 3.42 -20.33 16.40
CA SER A 314 3.58 -20.99 15.10
C SER A 314 4.70 -20.32 14.29
N TYR A 315 5.39 -21.10 13.44
CA TYR A 315 6.32 -20.56 12.45
C TYR A 315 5.70 -20.43 11.06
N GLY A 316 4.69 -21.25 10.71
CA GLY A 316 4.07 -21.19 9.38
C GLY A 316 3.02 -20.10 9.31
N PHE A 317 1.83 -20.47 9.77
CA PHE A 317 0.66 -19.58 9.88
C PHE A 317 0.08 -19.65 11.30
N TYR A 318 -0.37 -18.52 11.79
CA TYR A 318 -1.31 -18.43 12.90
C TYR A 318 -2.67 -18.06 12.33
N ILE A 319 -3.67 -18.91 12.53
CA ILE A 319 -5.01 -18.75 11.96
C ILE A 319 -6.02 -18.81 13.10
N ARG A 320 -6.86 -17.78 13.20
CA ARG A 320 -7.98 -17.70 14.12
C ARG A 320 -9.21 -17.12 13.43
#